data_AF-A0A803R408-F1
#
_entry.id   AF-A0A803R408-F1
#
_cell.length_a   1.000
_cell.length_b   1.000
_cell.length_c   1.000
_cell.angle_alpha   90.00
_cell.angle_beta   90.00
_cell.angle_gamma   90.00
#
_symmetry.space_group_name_H-M   'P 1'
#
loop_
_entity.id
_entity.type
_entity.pdbx_description
1 polymer ?
#
loop_
_entity_poly.entity_id
_entity_poly.type
_entity_poly.pdbx_seq_one_letter_code
_entity_poly.pdbx_strand_id
1 'polypeptide(L)' 'MLDRLNTDIHSACLKISDDCRVLTVHGSADKTIPVDDAIEFSKIIKNHKLQIVEGADHRFSDHQAELASIVTEFIKDSL' A
#
# COMPACT_ATOMS: atom_id res chain seq x y z
N MET A 1 4.50 -11.73 14.43
CA MET A 1 5.51 -11.94 13.36
C MET A 1 5.31 -13.27 12.63
N LEU A 2 4.82 -14.33 13.29
CA LEU A 2 4.53 -15.65 12.67
C LEU A 2 3.34 -15.63 11.69
N ASP A 3 2.38 -14.72 11.84
CA ASP A 3 1.19 -14.66 10.96
C ASP A 3 1.53 -14.30 9.50
N ARG A 4 2.64 -13.58 9.29
CA ARG A 4 3.17 -13.28 7.95
C ARG A 4 3.63 -14.53 7.21
N LEU A 5 4.03 -15.58 7.92
CA LEU A 5 4.57 -16.81 7.32
C LEU A 5 3.48 -17.83 6.97
N ASN A 6 2.32 -17.76 7.64
CA ASN A 6 1.23 -18.72 7.44
C ASN A 6 0.16 -18.23 6.46
N THR A 7 0.14 -16.94 6.14
CA THR A 7 -0.85 -16.37 5.22
C THR A 7 -0.37 -16.53 3.78
N ASP A 8 -1.13 -17.25 2.96
CA ASP A 8 -1.01 -17.16 1.51
C ASP A 8 -1.51 -15.78 1.06
N ILE A 9 -0.58 -14.85 0.92
CA ILE A 9 -0.87 -13.45 0.57
C ILE A 9 -1.52 -13.35 -0.80
N HIS A 10 -1.11 -14.17 -1.77
CA HIS A 10 -1.70 -14.12 -3.11
C HIS A 10 -3.19 -14.50 -3.06
N SER A 11 -3.51 -15.62 -2.42
CA SER A 11 -4.90 -16.04 -2.21
C SER A 11 -5.69 -15.04 -1.37
N ALA A 12 -5.07 -14.33 -0.43
CA ALA A 12 -5.71 -13.28 0.37
C ALA A 12 -6.04 -12.04 -0.47
N CYS A 13 -5.11 -11.58 -1.31
CA CYS A 13 -5.33 -10.46 -2.24
C CYS A 13 -6.52 -10.71 -3.17
N LEU A 14 -6.65 -11.93 -3.70
CA LEU A 14 -7.76 -12.32 -4.59
C LEU A 14 -9.13 -12.35 -3.88
N LYS A 15 -9.17 -12.39 -2.54
CA LYS A 15 -10.41 -12.39 -1.76
C LYS A 15 -10.91 -10.99 -1.42
N ILE A 16 -10.15 -9.94 -1.73
CA ILE A 16 -10.60 -8.57 -1.56
C ILE A 16 -11.75 -8.34 -2.54
N SER A 17 -12.88 -7.85 -2.02
CA SER A 17 -14.09 -7.63 -2.80
C SER A 17 -13.94 -6.45 -3.76
N ASP A 18 -14.52 -6.57 -4.96
CA ASP A 18 -14.37 -5.59 -6.05
C ASP A 18 -15.02 -4.22 -5.73
N ASP A 19 -15.95 -4.16 -4.76
CA ASP A 19 -16.57 -2.93 -4.24
C ASP A 19 -15.71 -2.21 -3.17
N CYS A 20 -14.63 -2.84 -2.70
CA CYS A 20 -13.76 -2.28 -1.67
C CYS A 20 -12.54 -1.55 -2.26
N ARG A 21 -12.57 -0.21 -2.28
CA ARG A 21 -11.41 0.57 -2.75
C ARG A 21 -10.17 0.34 -1.88
N VAL A 22 -9.04 0.00 -2.50
CA VAL A 22 -7.76 -0.22 -1.80
C VAL A 22 -6.72 0.82 -2.20
N LEU A 23 -6.01 1.36 -1.22
CA LEU A 23 -4.84 2.22 -1.40
C LEU A 23 -3.65 1.60 -0.67
N THR A 24 -2.52 1.47 -1.35
CA THR A 24 -1.21 1.26 -0.71
C THR A 24 -0.35 2.49 -0.94
N VAL A 25 0.20 3.05 0.14
CA VAL A 25 1.23 4.09 0.08
C VAL A 25 2.54 3.49 0.58
N HIS A 26 3.60 3.53 -0.22
CA HIS A 26 4.89 2.92 0.11
C HIS A 26 6.03 3.90 -0.14
N GLY A 27 7.03 3.94 0.74
CA GLY A 27 8.21 4.78 0.55
C GLY A 27 9.27 4.08 -0.28
N SER A 28 9.83 4.73 -1.31
CA SER A 28 10.82 4.10 -2.19
C SER A 28 12.17 3.85 -1.51
N ALA A 29 12.46 4.53 -0.40
CA ALA A 29 13.66 4.34 0.42
C ALA A 29 13.41 3.45 1.66
N ASP A 30 12.28 2.72 1.70
CA ASP A 30 12.02 1.73 2.74
C ASP A 30 13.04 0.59 2.68
N LYS A 31 13.86 0.48 3.73
CA LYS A 31 14.87 -0.58 3.90
C LYS A 31 14.37 -1.77 4.73
N THR A 32 13.16 -1.68 5.27
CA THR A 32 12.52 -2.70 6.10
C THR A 32 11.67 -3.64 5.24
N ILE A 33 10.89 -3.07 4.33
CA ILE A 33 10.02 -3.81 3.40
C ILE A 33 10.31 -3.35 1.97
N PRO A 34 10.66 -4.26 1.04
CA PRO A 34 10.90 -3.92 -0.36
C PRO A 34 9.69 -3.25 -1.02
N VAL A 35 9.93 -2.19 -1.78
CA VAL A 35 8.87 -1.54 -2.58
C VAL A 35 8.27 -2.47 -3.63
N ASP A 36 9.05 -3.45 -4.11
CA ASP A 36 8.60 -4.45 -5.08
C ASP A 36 7.42 -5.28 -4.55
N ASP A 37 7.34 -5.54 -3.24
CA ASP A 37 6.19 -6.25 -2.65
C ASP A 37 4.89 -5.47 -2.90
N ALA A 38 4.92 -4.14 -2.74
CA ALA A 38 3.77 -3.28 -3.00
C ALA A 38 3.40 -3.23 -4.49
N ILE A 39 4.40 -3.31 -5.38
CA ILE A 39 4.21 -3.40 -6.84
C ILE A 39 3.58 -4.75 -7.22
N GLU A 40 3.98 -5.86 -6.59
CA GLU A 40 3.36 -7.16 -6.86
C GLU A 40 1.90 -7.20 -6.35
N PHE A 41 1.59 -6.61 -5.19
CA PHE A 41 0.21 -6.54 -4.72
C PHE A 41 -0.70 -5.73 -5.64
N SER A 42 -0.21 -4.63 -6.22
CA SER A 42 -1.01 -3.81 -7.13
C SER A 42 -1.38 -4.52 -8.44
N LYS A 43 -0.61 -5.55 -8.84
CA LYS A 43 -0.93 -6.41 -9.99
C LYS A 43 -2.03 -7.43 -9.70
N ILE A 44 -2.24 -7.77 -8.43
CA ILE A 44 -3.16 -8.84 -8.00
C ILE A 44 -4.50 -8.26 -7.54
N ILE A 45 -4.48 -7.16 -6.78
CA ILE A 45 -5.68 -6.53 -6.22
C ILE A 45 -6.33 -5.66 -7.30
N LYS A 46 -7.55 -6.00 -7.74
CA LYS A 46 -8.18 -5.41 -8.94
C LYS A 46 -8.57 -3.93 -8.80
N ASN A 47 -8.99 -3.52 -7.61
CA ASN A 47 -9.51 -2.18 -7.29
C ASN A 47 -8.52 -1.39 -6.41
N HIS A 48 -7.26 -1.46 -6.81
CA HIS A 48 -6.12 -0.96 -6.07
C HIS A 48 -5.52 0.30 -6.70
N LYS A 49 -5.10 1.23 -5.84
CA LYS A 49 -4.19 2.31 -6.18
C LYS A 49 -2.89 2.13 -5.40
N LEU A 50 -1.77 2.10 -6.12
CA LEU A 50 -0.43 2.17 -5.53
C LEU A 50 0.09 3.60 -5.64
N GLN A 51 0.53 4.17 -4.52
CA GLN A 51 1.27 5.43 -4.48
C GLN A 51 2.64 5.19 -3.88
N ILE A 52 3.68 5.34 -4.70
CA ILE A 52 5.07 5.33 -4.22
C ILE A 52 5.45 6.77 -3.89
N VAL A 53 5.98 6.99 -2.69
CA VAL A 53 6.52 8.28 -2.25
C VAL A 53 8.03 8.21 -2.38
N GLU A 54 8.57 8.97 -3.33
CA GLU A 54 9.99 8.92 -3.66
C GLU A 54 10.86 9.44 -2.50
N GLY A 55 11.85 8.65 -2.08
CA GLY A 55 12.75 9.01 -0.99
C GLY A 55 12.17 8.80 0.42
N ALA A 56 10.88 8.46 0.56
CA ALA A 56 10.31 8.16 1.87
C ALA A 56 10.83 6.84 2.44
N ASP A 57 11.11 6.85 3.74
CA ASP A 57 11.48 5.66 4.51
C ASP A 57 10.23 4.88 4.98
N HIS A 58 10.45 3.76 5.67
CA HIS A 58 9.37 2.94 6.24
C HIS A 58 8.40 3.70 7.14
N ARG A 59 8.86 4.79 7.77
CA ARG A 59 8.10 5.58 8.75
C ARG A 59 7.55 6.87 8.14
N PHE A 60 7.84 7.14 6.87
CA PHE A 60 7.61 8.43 6.22
C PHE A 60 8.16 9.60 7.04
N SER A 61 9.31 9.46 7.69
CA SER A 61 9.81 10.39 8.72
C SER A 61 9.81 11.86 8.27
N ASP A 62 10.25 12.11 7.03
CA ASP A 62 10.28 13.44 6.41
C ASP A 62 9.14 13.70 5.39
N HIS A 63 8.20 12.75 5.25
CA HIS A 63 7.14 12.75 4.22
C HIS A 63 5.72 12.63 4.80
N GLN A 64 5.55 12.89 6.10
CA GLN A 64 4.28 12.72 6.81
C GLN A 64 3.16 13.58 6.23
N ALA A 65 3.48 14.82 5.84
CA ALA A 65 2.51 15.74 5.24
C ALA A 65 2.03 15.25 3.86
N GLU A 66 2.94 14.71 3.05
CA GLU A 66 2.61 14.12 1.75
C GLU A 66 1.76 12.85 1.91
N LEU A 67 2.14 11.96 2.83
CA LEU A 67 1.33 10.79 3.19
C LEU A 67 -0.08 11.19 3.61
N ALA A 68 -0.21 12.22 4.47
CA ALA A 68 -1.50 12.72 4.91
C ALA A 68 -2.34 13.29 3.74
N SER A 69 -1.73 14.02 2.81
CA SER A 69 -2.42 14.52 1.61
C SER A 69 -2.96 13.36 0.78
N ILE A 70 -2.11 12.39 0.42
CA ILE A 70 -2.46 11.22 -0.39
C ILE A 70 -3.64 10.45 0.22
N VAL A 71 -3.58 10.17 1.53
CA VAL A 71 -4.62 9.42 2.23
C VAL A 71 -5.93 10.21 2.31
N THR A 72 -5.87 11.51 2.62
CA THR A 72 -7.09 12.33 2.72
C THR A 72 -7.76 12.55 1.37
N GLU A 73 -7.00 12.73 0.29
CA GLU A 73 -7.51 12.80 -1.08
C GLU A 73 -8.22 11.49 -1.46
N PHE A 74 -7.60 10.34 -1.22
CA PHE A 74 -8.21 9.05 -1.51
C PHE A 74 -9.52 8.81 -0.76
N ILE A 75 -9.61 9.23 0.50
CA ILE A 75 -10.85 9.12 1.29
C ILE A 75 -11.92 10.05 0.71
N LYS A 76 -11.56 11.31 0.41
CA LYS A 76 -12.50 12.32 -0.12
C LYS A 76 -13.06 11.95 -1.48
N ASP A 77 -12.27 11.33 -2.34
CA ASP A 77 -12.74 10.82 -3.65
C ASP A 77 -13.85 9.75 -3.51
N SER A 78 -14.14 9.26 -2.30
CA SER A 78 -15.19 8.27 -2.01
C SER A 78 -16.46 8.88 -1.41
N LEU A 79 -16.43 10.17 -1.06
CA LEU A 79 -17.54 10.91 -0.46
C LEU A 79 -18.34 11.63 -1.54
#